data_AF-A0A1I1M8U6-F1
#
_entry.id   AF-A0A1I1M8U6-F1
#
_cell.length_a   1.000
_cell.length_b   1.000
_cell.length_c   1.000
_cell.angle_alpha   90.00
_cell.angle_beta   90.00
_cell.angle_gamma   90.00
#
_symmetry.space_group_name_H-M   'P 1'
#
loop_
_entity.id
_entity.type
_entity.pdbx_description
1 polymer ?
#
loop_
_entity_poly.entity_id
_entity_poly.type
_entity_poly.pdbx_seq_one_letter_code
_entity_poly.pdbx_strand_id
1 'polypeptide(L)'
;MFDSIGWGEIVVLGLAALFIFGPERLPTLARDAAQGLKKAREAITGVRGQLHDSLGDDFDQLRDLDLRKYHPKTFIRDQLMGDDEPAPAAARPARPAVSVPRDRSRPAPFDADAT
;
A
#
# COMPACT_ATOMS: atom_id res chain seq x y z
N MET A 1 -8.62 -1.06 24.09
CA MET A 1 -8.98 0.37 23.90
C MET A 1 -10.24 0.57 23.05
N PHE A 2 -10.57 -0.30 22.10
CA PHE A 2 -11.83 -0.23 21.32
C PHE A 2 -13.00 -1.03 21.91
N ASP A 3 -12.79 -1.76 23.00
CA ASP A 3 -13.81 -2.58 23.66
C ASP A 3 -14.94 -1.75 24.29
N SER A 4 -14.69 -0.45 24.52
CA SER A 4 -15.69 0.51 25.01
C SER A 4 -16.52 1.17 23.90
N ILE A 5 -16.34 0.77 22.63
CA ILE A 5 -17.16 1.29 21.52
C ILE A 5 -18.54 0.60 21.57
N GLY A 6 -19.40 1.13 22.44
CA GLY A 6 -20.77 0.63 22.58
C GLY A 6 -21.62 0.99 21.36
N TRP A 7 -22.79 0.35 21.25
CA TRP A 7 -23.80 0.68 20.23
C TRP A 7 -24.15 2.18 20.19
N GLY A 8 -24.11 2.88 21.33
CA GLY A 8 -24.35 4.32 21.40
C GLY A 8 -23.34 5.15 20.60
N GLU A 9 -22.05 4.80 20.66
CA GLU A 9 -21.00 5.53 19.96
C GLU A 9 -21.10 5.32 18.43
N ILE A 10 -21.49 4.12 18.00
CA ILE A 10 -21.76 3.85 16.57
C ILE A 10 -22.91 4.74 16.06
N VAL A 11 -23.96 4.93 16.85
CA VAL A 11 -25.06 5.83 16.49
C VAL A 11 -24.59 7.28 16.41
N VAL A 12 -23.77 7.74 17.37
CA VAL A 12 -23.19 9.10 17.37
C VAL A 12 -22.33 9.32 16.13
N LEU A 13 -21.43 8.38 15.80
CA LEU A 13 -20.60 8.44 14.60
C LEU A 13 -21.44 8.41 13.31
N GLY A 14 -22.51 7.60 13.29
CA GLY A 14 -23.46 7.57 12.19
C GLY A 14 -24.12 8.93 11.98
N LEU A 15 -24.66 9.53 13.04
CA LEU A 15 -25.28 10.86 12.98
C LEU A 15 -24.28 11.95 12.58
N ALA A 16 -23.06 11.91 13.11
CA ALA A 16 -22.00 12.84 12.72
C ALA A 16 -21.64 12.71 11.23
N ALA A 17 -21.51 11.48 10.72
CA ALA A 17 -21.30 11.23 9.31
C ALA A 17 -22.47 11.76 8.47
N LEU A 18 -23.72 11.51 8.89
CA LEU A 18 -24.92 12.01 8.20
C LEU A 18 -24.94 13.54 8.17
N PHE A 19 -24.48 14.20 9.23
CA PHE A 19 -24.41 15.66 9.29
C PHE A 19 -23.31 16.23 8.39
N ILE A 20 -22.10 15.65 8.42
CA ILE A 20 -20.95 16.13 7.65
C ILE A 20 -21.15 15.93 6.14
N PHE A 21 -21.58 14.73 5.75
CA PHE A 21 -21.68 14.33 4.35
C PHE A 21 -23.09 14.51 3.77
N GLY A 22 -24.11 14.55 4.62
CA GLY A 22 -25.52 14.59 4.23
C GLY A 22 -26.12 13.17 4.10
N PRO A 23 -27.38 12.97 4.54
CA PRO A 23 -28.05 11.66 4.54
C PRO A 23 -28.26 11.09 3.13
N GLU A 24 -28.40 11.93 2.12
CA GLU A 24 -28.60 11.53 0.73
C GLU A 24 -27.29 11.06 0.04
N ARG A 25 -26.14 11.58 0.49
CA ARG A 25 -24.85 11.35 -0.17
C ARG A 25 -24.12 10.12 0.38
N LEU A 26 -24.21 9.87 1.68
CA LEU A 26 -23.60 8.69 2.30
C LEU A 26 -23.96 7.35 1.67
N PRO A 27 -25.24 7.00 1.43
CA PRO A 27 -25.59 5.71 0.85
C PRO A 27 -25.06 5.56 -0.57
N THR A 28 -25.02 6.67 -1.33
CA THR A 28 -24.46 6.70 -2.69
C THR A 28 -22.95 6.46 -2.66
N LEU A 29 -22.22 7.21 -1.81
CA LEU A 29 -20.77 7.05 -1.65
C LEU A 29 -20.38 5.65 -1.16
N ALA A 30 -21.14 5.08 -0.22
CA ALA A 30 -20.92 3.73 0.27
C ALA A 30 -21.10 2.68 -0.84
N ARG A 31 -22.12 2.85 -1.70
CA ARG A 31 -22.35 1.98 -2.85
C ARG A 31 -21.21 2.09 -3.87
N ASP A 32 -20.77 3.30 -4.17
CA ASP A 32 -19.67 3.53 -5.11
C ASP A 32 -18.36 2.93 -4.62
N ALA A 33 -18.05 3.12 -3.33
CA ALA A 33 -16.89 2.50 -2.68
C ALA A 33 -16.97 0.97 -2.70
N ALA A 34 -18.15 0.39 -2.39
CA ALA A 34 -18.36 -1.05 -2.43
C ALA A 34 -18.20 -1.62 -3.84
N GLN A 35 -18.73 -0.93 -4.86
CA GLN A 35 -18.57 -1.31 -6.26
C GLN A 35 -17.10 -1.21 -6.70
N GLY A 36 -16.40 -0.15 -6.31
CA GLY A 36 -14.97 0.01 -6.56
C GLY A 36 -14.14 -1.11 -5.93
N LEU A 37 -14.43 -1.46 -4.67
CA LEU A 37 -13.76 -2.55 -3.98
C LEU A 37 -14.05 -3.91 -4.64
N LYS A 38 -15.29 -4.14 -5.06
CA LYS A 38 -15.66 -5.37 -5.79
C LYS A 38 -14.89 -5.49 -7.10
N LYS A 39 -14.85 -4.42 -7.91
CA LYS A 39 -14.07 -4.37 -9.16
C LYS A 39 -12.58 -4.56 -8.91
N ALA A 40 -12.03 -3.96 -7.86
CA ALA A 40 -10.63 -4.14 -7.50
C ALA A 40 -10.34 -5.59 -7.11
N ARG A 41 -11.21 -6.22 -6.31
CA ARG A 41 -11.09 -7.64 -5.96
C ARG A 41 -11.16 -8.54 -7.19
N GLU A 42 -12.12 -8.29 -8.09
CA GLU A 42 -12.28 -9.02 -9.36
C GLU A 42 -11.06 -8.86 -10.26
N ALA A 43 -10.51 -7.64 -10.40
CA ALA A 43 -9.30 -7.39 -11.17
C ALA A 43 -8.09 -8.13 -10.60
N ILE A 44 -7.87 -8.08 -9.27
CA ILE A 44 -6.78 -8.80 -8.60
C ILE A 44 -6.95 -10.32 -8.76
N THR A 45 -8.17 -10.83 -8.64
CA THR A 45 -8.46 -12.27 -8.77
C THR A 45 -8.31 -12.75 -10.21
N GLY A 46 -8.75 -11.95 -11.18
CA GLY A 46 -8.61 -12.25 -12.62
C GLY A 46 -7.15 -12.24 -13.07
N VAL A 47 -6.36 -11.28 -12.60
CA VAL A 47 -4.90 -11.22 -12.84
C VAL A 47 -4.21 -12.44 -12.22
N ARG A 48 -4.54 -12.81 -10.97
CA ARG A 48 -4.03 -14.06 -10.37
C ARG A 48 -4.43 -15.29 -11.20
N GLY A 49 -5.64 -15.35 -11.72
CA GLY A 49 -6.10 -16.44 -12.58
C GLY A 49 -5.29 -16.55 -13.86
N GLN A 50 -5.06 -15.43 -14.54
CA GLN A 50 -4.26 -15.40 -15.77
C GLN A 50 -2.79 -15.70 -15.53
N LEU A 51 -2.19 -15.18 -14.45
CA LEU A 51 -0.81 -15.52 -14.07
C LEU A 51 -0.68 -16.97 -13.60
N HIS A 52 -1.69 -17.55 -12.97
CA HIS A 52 -1.67 -18.96 -12.57
C HIS A 52 -1.76 -19.88 -13.79
N ASP A 53 -2.56 -19.53 -14.80
CA ASP A 53 -2.67 -20.28 -16.06
C ASP A 53 -1.41 -20.18 -16.93
N SER A 54 -0.67 -19.06 -16.83
CA SER A 54 0.51 -18.80 -17.68
C SER A 54 1.86 -19.00 -16.99
N LEU A 55 1.93 -18.94 -15.66
CA LEU A 55 3.14 -19.19 -14.86
C LEU A 55 2.96 -20.38 -13.90
N GLY A 56 1.97 -21.26 -14.10
CA GLY A 56 1.64 -22.35 -13.17
C GLY A 56 2.83 -23.23 -12.76
N ASP A 57 3.69 -23.61 -13.71
CA ASP A 57 4.91 -24.40 -13.44
C ASP A 57 6.05 -23.55 -12.82
N ASP A 58 6.20 -22.28 -13.21
CA ASP A 58 7.27 -21.39 -12.71
C ASP A 58 6.95 -20.77 -11.33
N PHE A 59 5.67 -20.54 -11.01
CA PHE A 59 5.22 -19.89 -9.77
C PHE A 59 5.23 -20.84 -8.58
N ASP A 60 4.98 -22.13 -8.77
CA ASP A 60 5.20 -23.14 -7.71
C ASP A 60 6.69 -23.24 -7.36
N GLN A 61 7.58 -23.12 -8.36
CA GLN A 61 9.02 -23.11 -8.15
C GLN A 61 9.54 -21.81 -7.47
N LEU A 62 8.93 -20.65 -7.78
CA LEU A 62 9.20 -19.37 -7.11
C LEU A 62 8.61 -19.28 -5.69
N ARG A 63 7.48 -19.97 -5.43
CA ARG A 63 6.87 -20.04 -4.09
C ARG A 63 7.71 -20.88 -3.13
N ASP A 64 8.41 -21.89 -3.65
CA ASP A 64 9.40 -22.68 -2.91
C ASP A 64 10.67 -21.87 -2.61
N LEU A 65 11.00 -20.92 -3.50
CA LEU A 65 12.09 -19.95 -3.30
C LEU A 65 11.66 -18.76 -2.41
N ASP A 66 11.10 -19.06 -1.25
CA ASP A 66 11.14 -18.29 0.00
C ASP A 66 10.94 -16.74 -0.04
N LEU A 67 10.02 -16.23 -0.86
CA LEU A 67 9.62 -14.80 -0.86
C LEU A 67 9.04 -14.32 0.49
N ARG A 68 8.63 -15.24 1.38
CA ARG A 68 8.09 -14.92 2.71
C ARG A 68 9.15 -14.35 3.66
N LYS A 69 10.43 -14.65 3.44
CA LYS A 69 11.55 -14.08 4.21
C LYS A 69 11.82 -12.61 3.89
N TYR A 70 11.31 -12.10 2.75
CA TYR A 70 11.48 -10.70 2.34
C TYR A 70 10.28 -9.81 2.72
N HIS A 71 9.26 -10.33 3.39
CA HIS A 71 8.14 -9.51 3.83
C HIS A 71 8.53 -8.63 5.03
N PRO A 72 8.32 -7.30 4.99
CA PRO A 72 8.75 -6.42 6.08
C PRO A 72 8.05 -6.74 7.40
N LYS A 73 6.82 -7.28 7.37
CA LYS A 73 6.09 -7.69 8.58
C LYS A 73 6.69 -8.94 9.25
N THR A 74 7.21 -9.88 8.48
CA THR A 74 7.90 -11.07 9.02
C THR A 74 9.27 -10.68 9.53
N PHE A 75 10.03 -9.86 8.79
CA PHE A 75 11.30 -9.29 9.22
C PHE A 75 11.21 -8.51 10.54
N ILE A 76 10.23 -7.60 10.66
CA ILE A 76 10.00 -6.82 11.90
C ILE A 76 9.63 -7.75 13.04
N ARG A 77 8.81 -8.78 12.80
CA ARG A 77 8.44 -9.75 13.83
C ARG A 77 9.63 -10.59 14.28
N ASP A 78 10.48 -11.01 13.36
CA ASP A 78 11.71 -11.75 13.68
C ASP A 78 12.70 -10.87 14.45
N GLN A 79 12.82 -9.58 14.14
CA GLN A 79 13.65 -8.64 14.91
C GLN A 79 13.07 -8.25 16.28
N LEU A 80 11.75 -8.30 16.45
CA LEU A 80 11.12 -8.08 17.77
C LEU A 80 11.09 -9.36 18.64
N MET A 81 11.27 -10.54 18.05
CA MET A 81 11.22 -11.83 18.75
C MET A 81 12.60 -12.50 18.90
N GLY A 82 13.61 -12.07 18.13
CA GLY A 82 14.99 -12.53 18.22
C GLY A 82 15.90 -11.42 18.76
N ASP A 83 16.16 -11.45 20.06
CA ASP A 83 17.11 -10.57 20.74
C ASP A 83 18.58 -10.84 20.31
N ASP A 84 19.38 -9.77 20.39
CA ASP A 84 20.84 -9.71 20.46
C ASP A 84 21.69 -9.93 19.18
N GLU A 85 21.85 -8.90 18.36
CA GLU A 85 23.16 -8.63 17.72
C GLU A 85 23.38 -7.10 17.51
N PRO A 86 24.54 -6.52 17.88
CA PRO A 86 24.69 -5.07 17.96
C PRO A 86 24.87 -4.45 16.56
N ALA A 87 23.96 -3.55 16.21
CA ALA A 87 23.95 -2.83 14.93
C ALA A 87 25.16 -1.89 14.77
N PRO A 88 25.86 -1.88 13.61
CA PRO A 88 26.71 -0.76 13.27
C PRO A 88 25.84 0.42 12.81
N ALA A 89 25.87 1.47 13.64
CA ALA A 89 25.46 2.85 13.44
C ALA A 89 24.71 3.17 12.12
N ALA A 90 23.42 3.41 12.26
CA ALA A 90 22.50 3.95 11.29
C ALA A 90 23.12 5.00 10.35
N ALA A 91 23.21 4.67 9.06
CA ALA A 91 23.34 5.64 7.99
C ALA A 91 22.12 6.57 8.04
N ARG A 92 22.33 7.81 8.45
CA ARG A 92 21.32 8.87 8.51
C ARG A 92 20.63 8.99 7.15
N PRO A 93 19.28 8.97 7.07
CA PRO A 93 18.60 9.07 5.78
C PRO A 93 18.85 10.45 5.16
N ALA A 94 19.35 10.44 3.91
CA ALA A 94 19.55 11.62 3.10
C ALA A 94 18.21 12.35 2.90
N ARG A 95 18.20 13.66 3.15
CA ARG A 95 17.03 14.52 2.93
C ARG A 95 16.63 14.48 1.46
N PRO A 96 15.32 14.41 1.13
CA PRO A 96 14.88 14.34 -0.25
C PRO A 96 15.25 15.62 -0.99
N ALA A 97 15.93 15.48 -2.14
CA ALA A 97 16.23 16.58 -3.03
C ALA A 97 14.92 17.12 -3.63
N VAL A 98 14.63 18.40 -3.36
CA VAL A 98 13.48 19.10 -3.91
C VAL A 98 13.65 19.20 -5.43
N SER A 99 12.76 18.53 -6.17
CA SER A 99 12.71 18.60 -7.63
C SER A 99 12.14 19.95 -8.06
N VAL A 100 13.02 20.85 -8.48
CA VAL A 100 12.62 22.13 -9.08
C VAL A 100 12.00 21.86 -10.47
N PRO A 101 10.82 22.43 -10.79
CA PRO A 101 10.21 22.25 -12.11
C PRO A 101 11.14 22.72 -13.23
N ARG A 102 11.45 21.83 -14.18
CA ARG A 102 12.31 22.17 -15.33
C ARG A 102 11.56 23.08 -16.29
N ASP A 103 12.12 24.27 -16.52
CA ASP A 103 11.66 25.22 -17.52
C ASP A 103 11.87 24.66 -18.93
N ARG A 104 10.77 24.37 -19.63
CA ARG A 104 10.76 23.78 -20.98
C ARG A 104 11.22 24.75 -22.08
N SER A 105 11.39 26.03 -21.73
CA SER A 105 11.84 27.09 -22.64
C SER A 105 13.34 27.02 -22.92
N ARG A 106 14.10 26.21 -22.16
CA ARG A 106 15.53 26.01 -22.35
C ARG A 106 15.82 24.61 -22.89
N PRO A 107 16.60 24.48 -23.98
CA PRO A 107 17.03 23.17 -24.46
C PRO A 107 17.87 22.47 -23.39
N ALA A 108 17.76 21.14 -23.36
CA ALA A 108 18.48 20.32 -22.39
C ALA A 108 20.00 20.55 -22.52
N PRO A 109 20.75 20.62 -21.41
CA PRO A 109 22.20 20.73 -21.46
C PRO A 109 22.78 19.55 -22.24
N PHE A 110 23.70 19.82 -23.15
CA PHE A 110 24.41 18.77 -23.88
C PHE A 110 25.32 18.01 -22.91
N ASP A 111 25.11 16.69 -22.82
CA ASP A 111 25.89 15.78 -21.99
C ASP A 111 27.02 15.19 -22.83
N ALA A 112 28.25 15.59 -22.53
CA ALA A 112 29.44 15.20 -23.28
C ALA A 112 29.93 13.77 -22.94
N ASP A 113 29.40 13.15 -21.89
CA ASP A 113 29.78 11.81 -21.45
C ASP A 113 28.95 10.70 -22.15
N ALA A 114 28.08 11.06 -23.10
CA ALA A 114 27.18 10.15 -23.79
C ALA A 114 27.73 9.54 -25.11
N THR A 115 29.05 9.58 -25.36
CA THR A 115 29.71 8.95 -26.53
C THR A 115 30.70 7.87 -26.14
#